data_AF-A0A970ELM7-F1
#
_entry.id   AF-A0A970ELM7-F1
#
_cell.length_a   1.000
_cell.length_b   1.000
_cell.length_c   1.000
_cell.angle_alpha   90.00
_cell.angle_beta   90.00
_cell.angle_gamma   90.00
#
_symmetry.space_group_name_H-M   'P 1'
#
loop_
_entity.id
_entity.type
_entity.pdbx_description
1 polymer ?
#
loop_
_entity_poly.entity_id
_entity_poly.type
_entity_poly.pdbx_seq_one_letter_code
_entity_poly.pdbx_strand_id
1 'polypeptide(L)' 'LIQVISKYMEIDESGLEVNLDQSDDSVALVANIPVKNVKRQARQK' A
#
# COMPACT_ATOMS: atom_id res chain seq x y z
N LEU A 1 -1.80 9.30 0.36
CA LEU A 1 -1.48 8.11 -0.47
C LEU A 1 -2.28 6.88 -0.05
N ILE A 2 -2.17 6.44 1.21
CA ILE A 2 -2.91 5.28 1.77
C ILE A 2 -4.42 5.36 1.49
N GLN A 3 -5.06 6.50 1.77
CA GLN A 3 -6.48 6.71 1.49
C GLN A 3 -6.89 6.50 0.01
N VAL A 4 -5.97 6.73 -0.94
CA VAL A 4 -6.24 6.49 -2.36
C VAL A 4 -6.14 5.00 -2.69
N ILE A 5 -5.16 4.29 -2.11
CA ILE A 5 -5.02 2.84 -2.24
C ILE A 5 -6.27 2.14 -1.68
N SER A 6 -6.79 2.60 -0.53
CA SER A 6 -8.00 2.06 0.10
C SER A 6 -9.28 2.18 -0.76
N LYS A 7 -9.28 3.04 -1.80
CA LYS A 7 -10.38 3.12 -2.76
C LYS A 7 -10.50 1.85 -3.60
N TYR A 8 -9.37 1.19 -3.88
CA TYR A 8 -9.28 0.02 -4.77
C TYR A 8 -8.95 -1.28 -4.03
N MET A 9 -8.34 -1.18 -2.86
CA MET A 9 -7.89 -2.32 -2.07
C MET A 9 -8.41 -2.20 -0.65
N GLU A 10 -8.70 -3.33 -0.03
CA GLU A 10 -8.88 -3.42 1.41
C GLU A 10 -7.53 -3.78 2.01
N ILE A 11 -6.96 -2.88 2.79
CA ILE A 11 -5.60 -2.99 3.33
C ILE A 11 -5.65 -3.23 4.83
N ASP A 12 -4.63 -3.92 5.35
CA ASP A 12 -4.47 -4.08 6.79
C ASP A 12 -3.64 -2.94 7.38
N GLU A 13 -4.30 -1.95 7.99
CA GLU A 13 -3.61 -0.79 8.55
C GLU A 13 -2.78 -1.14 9.78
N SER A 14 -3.17 -2.16 10.55
CA SER A 14 -2.44 -2.59 11.75
C SER A 14 -1.12 -3.32 11.43
N GLY A 15 -1.02 -3.91 10.23
CA GLY A 15 0.17 -4.63 9.76
C GLY A 15 1.01 -3.83 8.77
N LEU A 16 0.71 -2.54 8.60
CA LEU A 16 1.42 -1.67 7.69
C LEU A 16 2.78 -1.30 8.28
N GLU A 17 3.85 -1.50 7.51
CA GLU A 17 5.21 -1.16 7.90
C GLU A 17 5.78 -0.13 6.93
N VAL A 18 6.41 0.92 7.47
CA VAL A 18 7.08 1.96 6.70
C VAL A 18 8.51 2.10 7.19
N ASN A 19 9.46 1.95 6.28
CA ASN A 19 10.88 2.10 6.55
C ASN A 19 11.45 3.19 5.65
N LEU A 20 12.35 3.99 6.21
CA LEU A 20 13.17 4.92 5.46
C LEU A 20 14.55 4.30 5.33
N ASP A 21 14.95 4.02 4.10
CA ASP A 21 16.30 3.58 3.78
C ASP A 21 17.11 4.81 3.36
N GLN A 22 18.15 5.12 4.13
CA GLN A 22 19.05 6.24 3.86
C GLN A 22 20.36 5.68 3.33
N SER A 23 20.66 6.02 2.09
CA SER A 23 21.96 5.83 1.46
C SER A 23 22.59 7.21 1.24
N ASP A 24 23.92 7.27 1.13
CA ASP A 24 24.75 8.49 1.27
C ASP A 24 24.11 9.81 0.78
N ASP A 25 23.49 9.81 -0.41
CA ASP A 25 22.87 11.01 -1.00
C ASP A 25 21.35 10.91 -1.23
N SER A 26 20.67 9.86 -0.75
CA SER A 26 19.24 9.65 -1.05
C SER A 26 18.46 8.97 0.08
N VAL A 27 17.18 9.34 0.16
CA VAL A 27 16.23 8.73 1.09
C VAL A 27 15.17 7.99 0.28
N ALA A 28 15.10 6.68 0.42
CA ALA A 28 14.04 5.84 -0.13
C ALA A 28 12.99 5.53 0.94
N LEU A 29 11.72 5.74 0.61
CA LEU A 29 10.60 5.36 1.47
C LEU A 29 10.03 4.03 0.99
N VAL A 30 10.23 2.97 1.79
CA VAL A 30 9.73 1.63 1.50
C VAL A 30 8.54 1.33 2.41
N ALA A 31 7.38 1.06 1.82
CA ALA A 31 6.18 0.71 2.57
C ALA A 31 5.67 -0.69 2.19
N ASN A 32 5.59 -1.58 3.18
CA ASN A 32 4.95 -2.88 3.05
C ASN A 32 3.49 -2.73 3.49
N ILE A 33 2.56 -2.89 2.55
CA ILE A 33 1.12 -2.72 2.79
C ILE A 33 0.43 -4.07 2.52
N PRO A 34 0.07 -4.83 3.58
CA PRO A 34 -0.67 -6.07 3.41
C PRO A 34 -2.07 -5.79 2.86
N VAL A 35 -2.47 -6.54 1.83
CA VAL A 35 -3.78 -6.42 1.18
C VAL A 35 -4.65 -7.60 1.61
N LYS A 36 -5.80 -7.31 2.21
CA LYS A 36 -6.81 -8.31 2.58
C LYS A 36 -7.64 -8.73 1.38
N ASN A 37 -8.03 -7.76 0.56
CA ASN A 37 -8.88 -8.00 -0.59
C ASN A 37 -8.66 -6.94 -1.67
N VAL A 38 -8.83 -7.32 -2.93
CA VAL A 38 -8.79 -6.38 -4.07
C VAL A 38 -10.22 -6.18 -4.55
N LYS A 39 -10.66 -4.92 -4.63
CA LYS A 39 -11.99 -4.58 -5.17
C LYS A 39 -11.96 -4.78 -6.68
N ARG A 40 -12.16 -6.02 -7.10
CA ARG A 40 -12.33 -6.36 -8.51
C ARG A 40 -13.66 -5.75 -8.95
N GLN A 41 -13.63 -4.72 -9.79
CA GLN A 41 -14.85 -4.33 -10.50
C GLN A 41 -15.20 -5.52 -11.40
N ALA A 42 -16.28 -6.22 -11.05
CA ALA A 42 -16.80 -7.29 -11.89
C ALA A 42 -17.07 -6.67 -13.27
N ARG A 43 -16.26 -7.03 -14.27
CA ARG A 43 -16.62 -6.81 -15.67
C ARG A 43 -17.83 -7.70 -15.92
N GLN A 44 -19.04 -7.16 -15.73
CA GLN A 44 -20.25 -7.78 -16.23
C GLN A 44 -20.20 -7.69 -17.75
N LYS A 45 -20.06 -8.84 -18.41
CA LYS A 45 -20.50 -9.09 -19.78
C LYS A 45 -21.24 -10.41 -19.78
#